data_AF-A0A947X303-F1
#
_entry.id   AF-A0A947X303-F1
#
_cell.length_a   1.000
_cell.length_b   1.000
_cell.length_c   1.000
_cell.angle_alpha   90.00
_cell.angle_beta   90.00
_cell.angle_gamma   90.00
#
_symmetry.space_group_name_H-M   'P 1'
#
loop_
_entity.id
_entity.type
_entity.pdbx_description
1 polymer ?
#
loop_
_entity_poly.entity_id
_entity_poly.type
_entity_poly.pdbx_seq_one_letter_code
_entity_poly.pdbx_strand_id
1 'polypeptide(L)'
;MRTLTVLLGLPAALVVGVIVLFTYGEVPGIAVLALWLLLLFVTVAMLPKPALAVIALLQLAVVVAGGLFVADQARKIVTALTTTAGPVDPADTAALAGAEQGIDRAMGEAGFRLELHETEITAMIQDGLAESDAPLRNITIDIVDTATAGVGRIDFLGEFKSGTMTVRGSVETTIEAGAVQVDVTSLEFGALNIPSIGKNAMEEAIDGLLERITDVNELLADTGATVQSVVIGNDRLVVTGVHNSDTIITSQTLLAGMAEQAASAGSVPPPPRRQLEPGVVDGTSAEGDTYYVALGDSLAANVGVSRAGDGYVSVVHNWLQQRDGETYGLRNFGVSGETSGTLIRSGQLDQAIAFMEGHEVAYVTIDIGANDLLGHLGSDDCSVDFGAAACRNRIESSSEAYAANIDEIFRRLRRAAPAATIVFLRAYNPFSLGFGAGFEAQSSATLDGFNDIAAAAAGSYSILVADGFTPMEGTAASTTHMLDQPPDIHPREIGYDLLAVAVTVAIG
;
A
#
# COMPACT_ATOMS: atom_id res chain seq x y z
N MET A 1 47.17 -15.79 39.08
CA MET A 1 45.95 -15.36 39.81
C MET A 1 45.33 -14.14 39.16
N ARG A 2 45.91 -12.93 39.22
CA ARG A 2 45.35 -11.75 38.52
C ARG A 2 44.96 -11.98 37.05
N THR A 3 45.86 -12.53 36.24
CA THR A 3 45.59 -12.86 34.82
C THR A 3 44.47 -13.88 34.65
N LEU A 4 44.40 -14.90 35.52
CA LEU A 4 43.37 -15.94 35.49
C LEU A 4 41.99 -15.37 35.86
N THR A 5 41.93 -14.49 36.87
CA THR A 5 40.69 -13.80 37.27
C THR A 5 40.19 -12.87 36.16
N VAL A 6 41.07 -12.18 35.43
CA VAL A 6 40.65 -11.39 34.26
C VAL A 6 40.15 -12.31 33.13
N LEU A 7 40.90 -13.37 32.84
CA LEU A 7 40.58 -14.31 31.76
C LEU A 7 39.23 -15.03 31.96
N LEU A 8 38.84 -15.31 33.20
CA LEU A 8 37.54 -15.90 33.54
C LEU A 8 36.45 -14.83 33.79
N GLY A 9 36.83 -13.65 34.25
CA GLY A 9 35.92 -12.56 34.54
C GLY A 9 35.31 -11.91 33.31
N LEU A 10 36.07 -11.80 32.20
CA LEU A 10 35.56 -11.29 30.93
C LEU A 10 34.42 -12.15 30.35
N PRO A 11 34.58 -13.48 30.17
CA PRO A 11 33.47 -14.32 29.70
C PRO A 11 32.34 -14.41 30.72
N ALA A 12 32.61 -14.36 32.04
CA ALA A 12 31.55 -14.31 33.05
C ALA A 12 30.68 -13.04 32.91
N ALA A 13 31.33 -11.88 32.70
CA ALA A 13 30.65 -10.62 32.47
C ALA A 13 29.80 -10.67 31.19
N LEU A 14 30.35 -11.25 30.11
CA LEU A 14 29.64 -11.43 28.85
C LEU A 14 28.41 -12.33 29.00
N VAL A 15 28.57 -13.51 29.60
CA VAL A 15 27.48 -14.47 29.79
C VAL A 15 26.35 -13.88 30.62
N VAL A 16 26.67 -13.22 31.73
CA VAL A 16 25.64 -12.59 32.56
C VAL A 16 25.02 -11.38 31.89
N GLY A 17 25.83 -10.54 31.23
CA GLY A 17 25.34 -9.41 30.44
C GLY A 17 24.35 -9.86 29.37
N VAL A 18 24.66 -10.92 28.63
CA VAL A 18 23.78 -11.55 27.63
C VAL A 18 22.52 -12.10 28.30
N ILE A 19 22.62 -12.86 29.39
CA ILE A 19 21.42 -13.38 30.07
C ILE A 19 20.49 -12.24 30.48
N VAL A 20 21.03 -11.16 31.06
CA VAL A 20 20.24 -9.98 31.46
C VAL A 20 19.68 -9.25 30.24
N LEU A 21 20.45 -9.15 29.15
CA LEU A 21 20.01 -8.55 27.89
C LEU A 21 18.75 -9.23 27.36
N PHE A 22 18.75 -10.57 27.30
CA PHE A 22 17.64 -11.35 26.78
C PHE A 22 16.50 -11.57 27.80
N THR A 23 16.65 -11.19 29.06
CA THR A 23 15.58 -11.39 30.08
C THR A 23 14.97 -10.09 30.58
N TYR A 24 15.73 -8.99 30.55
CA TYR A 24 15.31 -7.68 31.07
C TYR A 24 15.53 -6.54 30.07
N GLY A 25 16.03 -6.82 28.86
CA GLY A 25 16.20 -5.86 27.78
C GLY A 25 17.59 -5.23 27.69
N GLU A 26 17.77 -4.37 26.69
CA GLU A 26 19.09 -3.87 26.28
C GLU A 26 19.80 -3.04 27.35
N VAL A 27 19.08 -2.08 27.94
CA VAL A 27 19.65 -1.14 28.90
C VAL A 27 20.14 -1.86 30.17
N PRO A 28 19.36 -2.74 30.83
CA PRO A 28 19.85 -3.53 31.96
C PRO A 28 21.03 -4.44 31.59
N GLY A 29 21.00 -5.09 30.41
CA GLY A 29 22.08 -5.97 29.97
C GLY A 29 23.43 -5.24 29.83
N ILE A 30 23.42 -4.08 29.17
CA ILE A 30 24.59 -3.22 29.01
C ILE A 30 25.08 -2.70 30.36
N ALA A 31 24.17 -2.26 31.23
CA ALA A 31 24.51 -1.74 32.55
C ALA A 31 25.18 -2.81 33.43
N VAL A 32 24.64 -4.03 33.44
CA VAL A 32 25.22 -5.17 34.19
C VAL A 32 26.59 -5.55 33.64
N LEU A 33 26.75 -5.61 32.31
CA LEU A 33 28.03 -5.89 31.67
C LEU A 33 29.09 -4.84 32.07
N ALA A 34 28.76 -3.56 31.93
CA ALA A 34 29.67 -2.46 32.24
C ALA A 34 30.06 -2.43 33.73
N LEU A 35 29.08 -2.62 34.63
CA LEU A 35 29.31 -2.69 36.07
C LEU A 35 30.20 -3.89 36.43
N TRP A 36 29.95 -5.05 35.84
CA TRP A 36 30.75 -6.26 36.08
C TRP A 36 32.21 -6.07 35.63
N LEU A 37 32.42 -5.48 34.45
CA LEU A 37 33.77 -5.17 33.95
C LEU A 37 34.49 -4.17 34.87
N LEU A 38 33.80 -3.12 35.33
CA LEU A 38 34.36 -2.16 36.28
C LEU A 38 34.79 -2.86 37.59
N LEU A 39 33.90 -3.67 38.17
CA LEU A 39 34.19 -4.41 39.40
C LEU A 39 35.30 -5.45 39.21
N LEU A 40 35.40 -6.06 38.03
CA LEU A 40 36.48 -6.99 37.69
C LEU A 40 37.86 -6.31 37.78
N PHE A 41 38.02 -5.14 37.17
CA PHE A 41 39.30 -4.43 37.20
C PHE A 41 39.65 -3.90 38.59
N VAL A 42 38.66 -3.40 39.34
CA VAL A 42 38.85 -2.94 40.73
C VAL A 42 39.26 -4.09 41.65
N THR A 43 38.57 -5.23 41.57
CA THR A 43 38.86 -6.41 42.41
C THR A 43 40.25 -6.99 42.12
N VAL A 44 40.65 -7.08 40.85
CA VAL A 44 41.98 -7.56 40.44
C VAL A 44 43.10 -6.65 40.93
N ALA A 45 42.86 -5.34 40.97
CA ALA A 45 43.83 -4.35 41.45
C ALA A 45 43.99 -4.41 42.98
N MET A 46 42.88 -4.54 43.73
CA MET A 46 42.86 -4.32 45.17
C MET A 46 43.00 -5.58 46.03
N LEU A 47 42.63 -6.77 45.53
CA LEU A 47 42.55 -7.97 46.37
C LEU A 47 43.82 -8.84 46.38
N PRO A 48 44.10 -9.52 47.51
CA PRO A 48 45.24 -10.42 47.63
C PRO A 48 45.01 -11.74 46.86
N LYS A 49 46.11 -12.43 46.51
CA LYS A 49 46.10 -13.68 45.71
C LYS A 49 45.09 -14.77 46.17
N PRO A 50 44.93 -15.10 47.47
CA PRO A 50 43.96 -16.13 47.87
C PRO A 50 42.51 -15.70 47.61
N ALA A 51 42.16 -14.42 47.81
CA ALA A 51 40.84 -13.91 47.49
C ALA A 51 40.56 -13.95 45.98
N LEU A 52 41.57 -13.59 45.16
CA LEU A 52 41.47 -13.67 43.69
C LEU A 52 41.29 -15.11 43.17
N ALA A 53 41.83 -16.12 43.88
CA ALA A 53 41.62 -17.52 43.53
C ALA A 53 40.17 -17.96 43.76
N VAL A 54 39.55 -17.53 44.87
CA VAL A 54 38.11 -17.78 45.13
C VAL A 54 37.25 -17.07 44.08
N ILE A 55 37.54 -15.82 43.76
CA ILE A 55 36.80 -15.06 42.74
C ILE A 55 36.92 -15.73 41.36
N ALA A 56 38.12 -16.19 40.98
CA ALA A 56 38.32 -16.91 39.72
C ALA A 56 37.48 -18.21 39.67
N LEU A 57 37.37 -18.96 40.77
CA LEU A 57 36.52 -20.15 40.84
C LEU A 57 35.02 -19.80 40.73
N LEU A 58 34.58 -18.72 41.36
CA LEU A 58 33.20 -18.23 41.24
C LEU A 58 32.89 -17.79 39.80
N GLN A 59 33.83 -17.09 39.15
CA GLN A 59 33.67 -16.69 37.74
C GLN A 59 33.62 -17.91 36.82
N LEU A 60 34.46 -18.93 37.05
CA LEU A 60 34.36 -20.19 36.31
C LEU A 60 32.99 -20.85 36.51
N ALA A 61 32.47 -20.87 37.74
CA ALA A 61 31.14 -21.41 38.02
C ALA A 61 30.03 -20.62 37.30
N VAL A 62 30.14 -19.28 37.25
CA VAL A 62 29.22 -18.41 36.49
C VAL A 62 29.29 -18.70 34.99
N VAL A 63 30.49 -18.83 34.41
CA VAL A 63 30.66 -19.16 32.99
C VAL A 63 30.06 -20.52 32.67
N VAL A 64 30.31 -21.54 33.51
CA VAL A 64 29.80 -22.89 33.28
C VAL A 64 28.27 -22.92 33.44
N ALA A 65 27.73 -22.39 34.55
CA ALA A 65 26.30 -22.40 34.80
C ALA A 65 25.53 -21.54 33.79
N GLY A 66 26.02 -20.34 33.51
CA GLY A 66 25.41 -19.45 32.52
C GLY A 66 25.55 -19.98 31.09
N GLY A 67 26.68 -20.61 30.74
CA GLY A 67 26.86 -21.27 29.46
C GLY A 67 25.91 -22.46 29.27
N LEU A 68 25.71 -23.29 30.30
CA LEU A 68 24.73 -24.36 30.29
C LEU A 68 23.29 -23.84 30.18
N PHE A 69 22.97 -22.74 30.88
CA PHE A 69 21.67 -22.09 30.76
C PHE A 69 21.43 -21.59 29.33
N VAL A 70 22.37 -20.84 28.76
CA VAL A 70 22.28 -20.34 27.37
C VAL A 70 22.16 -21.50 26.38
N ALA A 71 22.94 -22.56 26.54
CA ALA A 71 22.87 -23.74 25.68
C ALA A 71 21.52 -24.46 25.77
N ASP A 72 20.92 -24.59 26.97
CA ASP A 72 19.59 -25.18 27.11
C ASP A 72 18.50 -24.32 26.48
N GLN A 73 18.56 -22.99 26.65
CA GLN A 73 17.63 -22.06 26.01
C GLN A 73 17.76 -22.11 24.48
N ALA A 74 18.98 -22.05 23.95
CA ALA A 74 19.23 -22.15 22.51
C ALA A 74 18.70 -23.46 21.93
N ARG A 75 18.92 -24.59 22.63
CA ARG A 75 18.39 -25.89 22.22
C ARG A 75 16.86 -25.89 22.18
N LYS A 76 16.18 -25.30 23.16
CA LYS A 76 14.72 -25.19 23.18
C LYS A 76 14.19 -24.35 22.01
N ILE A 77 14.83 -23.21 21.74
CA ILE A 77 14.49 -22.34 20.61
C ILE A 77 14.65 -23.08 19.28
N VAL A 78 15.83 -23.67 19.05
CA VAL A 78 16.07 -24.47 17.83
C VAL A 78 15.05 -25.60 17.70
N THR A 79 14.82 -26.36 18.78
CA THR A 79 13.83 -27.45 18.75
C THR A 79 12.44 -26.93 18.40
N ALA A 80 12.03 -25.80 18.95
CA ALA A 80 10.71 -25.22 18.68
C ALA A 80 10.58 -24.77 17.22
N LEU A 81 11.58 -24.08 16.68
CA LEU A 81 11.58 -23.56 15.31
C LEU A 81 11.72 -24.68 14.26
N THR A 82 12.45 -25.76 14.56
CA THR A 82 12.68 -26.85 13.60
C THR A 82 11.64 -27.98 13.69
N THR A 83 10.74 -27.97 14.67
CA THR A 83 9.70 -29.01 14.81
C THR A 83 8.45 -28.62 14.04
N THR A 84 8.33 -29.12 12.81
CA THR A 84 7.19 -28.85 11.91
C THR A 84 6.15 -29.96 11.89
N ALA A 85 6.55 -31.19 12.26
CA ALA A 85 5.65 -32.33 12.37
C ALA A 85 4.84 -32.32 13.68
N GLY A 86 3.53 -32.50 13.59
CA GLY A 86 2.64 -32.59 14.76
C GLY A 86 1.23 -32.11 14.44
N PRO A 87 0.26 -32.39 15.33
CA PRO A 87 -1.09 -31.87 15.18
C PRO A 87 -1.11 -30.34 15.33
N VAL A 88 -1.98 -29.71 14.55
CA VAL A 88 -2.34 -28.29 14.64
C VAL A 88 -3.75 -28.23 15.20
N ASP A 89 -4.03 -27.27 16.09
CA ASP A 89 -5.37 -27.08 16.61
C ASP A 89 -6.30 -26.62 15.47
N PRO A 90 -7.54 -27.09 15.37
CA PRO A 90 -8.43 -26.69 14.29
C PRO A 90 -8.81 -25.21 14.41
N ALA A 91 -8.96 -24.53 13.27
CA ALA A 91 -9.56 -23.20 13.23
C ALA A 91 -11.03 -23.23 13.69
N ASP A 92 -11.51 -22.11 14.22
CA ASP A 92 -12.95 -21.92 14.46
C ASP A 92 -13.67 -21.84 13.11
N THR A 93 -14.48 -22.85 12.82
CA THR A 93 -15.12 -22.98 11.50
C THR A 93 -16.18 -21.91 11.23
N ALA A 94 -16.79 -21.33 12.27
CA ALA A 94 -17.78 -20.27 12.11
C ALA A 94 -17.08 -18.93 11.85
N ALA A 95 -16.01 -18.63 12.56
CA ALA A 95 -15.20 -17.43 12.34
C ALA A 95 -14.47 -17.47 11.00
N LEU A 96 -13.95 -18.63 10.59
CA LEU A 96 -13.33 -18.79 9.27
C LEU A 96 -14.33 -18.53 8.14
N ALA A 97 -15.53 -19.11 8.22
CA ALA A 97 -16.60 -18.86 7.23
C ALA A 97 -17.05 -17.39 7.22
N GLY A 98 -17.01 -16.70 8.37
CA GLY A 98 -17.27 -15.27 8.48
C GLY A 98 -16.24 -14.43 7.72
N ALA A 99 -14.96 -14.71 7.94
CA ALA A 99 -13.85 -14.11 7.19
C ALA A 99 -13.98 -14.34 5.68
N GLU A 100 -14.17 -15.58 5.24
CA GLU A 100 -14.32 -15.93 3.82
C GLU A 100 -15.47 -15.18 3.18
N GLN A 101 -16.64 -15.12 3.84
CA GLN A 101 -17.79 -14.35 3.35
C GLN A 101 -17.50 -12.84 3.28
N GLY A 102 -16.72 -12.32 4.24
CA GLY A 102 -16.25 -10.94 4.23
C GLY A 102 -15.39 -10.63 3.01
N ILE A 103 -14.42 -11.51 2.73
CA ILE A 103 -13.50 -11.40 1.60
C ILE A 103 -14.24 -11.54 0.28
N ASP A 104 -15.12 -12.53 0.12
CA ASP A 104 -15.92 -12.74 -1.08
C ASP A 104 -16.80 -11.52 -1.40
N ARG A 105 -17.38 -10.88 -0.38
CA ARG A 105 -18.14 -9.64 -0.55
C ARG A 105 -17.23 -8.51 -1.02
N ALA A 106 -16.08 -8.33 -0.38
CA ALA A 106 -15.12 -7.31 -0.76
C ALA A 106 -14.64 -7.47 -2.22
N MET A 107 -14.36 -8.70 -2.64
CA MET A 107 -13.96 -9.02 -4.02
C MET A 107 -15.06 -8.77 -5.07
N GLY A 108 -16.32 -8.69 -4.66
CA GLY A 108 -17.45 -8.40 -5.53
C GLY A 108 -17.73 -6.91 -5.77
N GLU A 109 -17.02 -6.01 -5.07
CA GLU A 109 -17.29 -4.57 -5.07
C GLU A 109 -16.17 -3.77 -5.76
N ALA A 110 -16.52 -2.75 -6.53
CA ALA A 110 -15.54 -1.86 -7.16
C ALA A 110 -14.74 -1.04 -6.12
N GLY A 111 -15.38 -0.67 -5.02
CA GLY A 111 -14.74 -0.12 -3.83
C GLY A 111 -15.20 -0.88 -2.60
N PHE A 112 -14.28 -1.55 -1.91
CA PHE A 112 -14.60 -2.50 -0.86
C PHE A 112 -14.24 -1.99 0.54
N ARG A 113 -14.95 -2.53 1.53
CA ARG A 113 -14.65 -2.40 2.96
C ARG A 113 -14.71 -3.79 3.59
N LEU A 114 -13.55 -4.32 3.93
CA LEU A 114 -13.39 -5.58 4.61
C LEU A 114 -13.21 -5.31 6.10
N GLU A 115 -14.17 -5.73 6.92
CA GLU A 115 -14.03 -5.74 8.38
C GLU A 115 -13.73 -7.17 8.82
N LEU A 116 -12.62 -7.36 9.52
CA LEU A 116 -12.24 -8.63 10.13
C LEU A 116 -12.11 -8.44 11.65
N HIS A 117 -12.85 -9.24 12.41
CA HIS A 117 -12.75 -9.28 13.86
C HIS A 117 -11.58 -10.15 14.32
N GLU A 118 -11.15 -9.96 15.56
CA GLU A 118 -10.06 -10.74 16.19
C GLU A 118 -10.23 -12.26 16.02
N THR A 119 -11.44 -12.77 16.21
CA THR A 119 -11.76 -14.20 16.07
C THR A 119 -11.62 -14.69 14.62
N GLU A 120 -11.96 -13.84 13.65
CA GLU A 120 -11.90 -14.14 12.23
C GLU A 120 -10.44 -14.14 11.74
N ILE A 121 -9.65 -13.14 12.13
CA ILE A 121 -8.21 -13.09 11.86
C ILE A 121 -7.50 -14.30 12.49
N THR A 122 -7.82 -14.61 13.76
CA THR A 122 -7.28 -15.78 14.44
C THR A 122 -7.61 -17.06 13.68
N ALA A 123 -8.86 -17.24 13.23
CA ALA A 123 -9.28 -18.42 12.49
C ALA A 123 -8.57 -18.53 11.13
N MET A 124 -8.42 -17.43 10.38
CA MET A 124 -7.69 -17.43 9.10
C MET A 124 -6.23 -17.85 9.26
N ILE A 125 -5.52 -17.29 10.25
CA ILE A 125 -4.13 -17.65 10.49
C ILE A 125 -4.05 -19.11 10.96
N GLN A 126 -4.94 -19.52 11.88
CA GLN A 126 -4.98 -20.88 12.41
C GLN A 126 -5.26 -21.94 11.32
N ASP A 127 -6.17 -21.65 10.38
CA ASP A 127 -6.48 -22.53 9.26
C ASP A 127 -5.24 -22.75 8.39
N GLY A 128 -4.55 -21.67 8.06
CA GLY A 128 -3.33 -21.76 7.30
C GLY A 128 -2.13 -22.37 8.01
N LEU A 129 -2.10 -22.43 9.35
CA LEU A 129 -1.13 -23.25 10.09
C LEU A 129 -1.34 -24.75 9.84
N ALA A 130 -2.57 -25.18 9.54
CA ALA A 130 -2.88 -26.58 9.26
C ALA A 130 -2.41 -27.02 7.87
N GLU A 131 -2.31 -26.08 6.92
CA GLU A 131 -1.92 -26.31 5.53
C GLU A 131 -0.43 -26.11 5.26
N SER A 132 0.32 -25.65 6.26
CA SER A 132 1.75 -25.32 6.14
C SER A 132 2.65 -26.17 7.04
N ASP A 133 3.94 -26.23 6.70
CA ASP A 133 4.98 -26.82 7.56
C ASP A 133 5.38 -25.87 8.72
N ALA A 134 4.50 -24.95 9.14
CA ALA A 134 4.78 -24.01 10.20
C ALA A 134 5.06 -24.73 11.54
N PRO A 135 5.99 -24.22 12.37
CA PRO A 135 6.33 -24.86 13.65
C PRO A 135 5.30 -24.59 14.77
N LEU A 136 4.34 -23.70 14.53
CA LEU A 136 3.25 -23.40 15.46
C LEU A 136 2.13 -24.43 15.34
N ARG A 137 1.50 -24.74 16.48
CA ARG A 137 0.27 -25.54 16.57
C ARG A 137 -0.97 -24.68 16.79
N ASN A 138 -0.79 -23.51 17.38
CA ASN A 138 -1.86 -22.61 17.79
C ASN A 138 -1.35 -21.17 17.77
N ILE A 139 -2.22 -20.24 17.40
CA ILE A 139 -2.01 -18.81 17.53
C ILE A 139 -3.30 -18.14 18.02
N THR A 140 -3.14 -17.13 18.87
CA THR A 140 -4.21 -16.23 19.30
C THR A 140 -3.79 -14.81 19.00
N ILE A 141 -4.72 -14.02 18.46
CA ILE A 141 -4.54 -12.62 18.12
C ILE A 141 -5.31 -11.78 19.13
N ASP A 142 -4.80 -10.62 19.49
CA ASP A 142 -5.45 -9.62 20.34
C ASP A 142 -5.27 -8.24 19.69
N ILE A 143 -6.39 -7.56 19.39
CA ILE A 143 -6.35 -6.23 18.78
C ILE A 143 -6.31 -5.18 19.88
N VAL A 144 -5.18 -4.50 20.02
CA VAL A 144 -4.97 -3.50 21.06
C VAL A 144 -5.31 -2.10 20.54
N ASP A 145 -6.34 -1.52 21.14
CA ASP A 145 -6.69 -0.12 20.96
C ASP A 145 -5.61 0.79 21.52
N THR A 146 -5.01 1.60 20.66
CA THR A 146 -4.08 2.65 21.09
C THR A 146 -4.79 3.98 21.24
N ALA A 147 -4.15 4.93 21.93
CA ALA A 147 -4.70 6.27 22.13
C ALA A 147 -4.79 7.11 20.83
N THR A 148 -4.18 6.63 19.74
CA THR A 148 -4.13 7.31 18.44
C THR A 148 -5.01 6.55 17.46
N ALA A 149 -6.08 7.18 16.98
CA ALA A 149 -6.96 6.58 15.97
C ALA A 149 -6.17 6.21 14.70
N GLY A 150 -6.36 4.99 14.19
CA GLY A 150 -5.71 4.50 12.97
C GLY A 150 -4.35 3.81 13.18
N VAL A 151 -3.75 3.88 14.38
CA VAL A 151 -2.50 3.18 14.72
C VAL A 151 -2.82 2.12 15.75
N GLY A 152 -3.51 1.05 15.36
CA GLY A 152 -3.75 -0.08 16.25
C GLY A 152 -2.58 -1.07 16.20
N ARG A 153 -2.35 -1.77 17.30
CA ARG A 153 -1.31 -2.81 17.41
C ARG A 153 -1.99 -4.15 17.52
N ILE A 154 -1.49 -5.14 16.79
CA ILE A 154 -1.97 -6.51 16.89
C ILE A 154 -0.96 -7.29 17.72
N ASP A 155 -1.36 -7.72 18.91
CA ASP A 155 -0.57 -8.62 19.73
C ASP A 155 -0.90 -10.06 19.36
N PHE A 156 0.09 -10.95 19.40
CA PHE A 156 -0.12 -12.37 19.15
C PHE A 156 0.56 -13.24 20.19
N LEU A 157 -0.04 -14.39 20.46
CA LEU A 157 0.51 -15.47 21.28
C LEU A 157 0.41 -16.78 20.49
N GLY A 158 1.57 -17.32 20.11
CA GLY A 158 1.70 -18.61 19.44
C GLY A 158 2.24 -19.70 20.37
N GLU A 159 1.81 -20.94 20.13
CA GLU A 159 2.34 -22.13 20.78
C GLU A 159 3.03 -23.05 19.77
N PHE A 160 4.20 -23.57 20.11
CA PHE A 160 4.94 -24.47 19.21
C PHE A 160 4.44 -25.92 19.27
N LYS A 161 4.51 -26.64 18.14
CA LYS A 161 4.27 -28.10 18.04
C LYS A 161 5.15 -28.90 19.00
N SER A 162 6.34 -28.39 19.32
CA SER A 162 7.25 -28.99 20.32
C SER A 162 6.68 -29.00 21.76
N GLY A 163 5.65 -28.20 22.05
CA GLY A 163 4.96 -28.12 23.34
C GLY A 163 5.76 -27.53 24.50
N THR A 164 7.01 -27.11 24.26
CA THR A 164 7.93 -26.64 25.31
C THR A 164 8.07 -25.12 25.38
N MET A 165 7.49 -24.40 24.42
CA MET A 165 7.70 -22.97 24.27
C MET A 165 6.48 -22.29 23.64
N THR A 166 6.34 -21.01 23.95
CA THR A 166 5.40 -20.07 23.34
C THR A 166 6.18 -18.91 22.73
N VAL A 167 5.60 -18.29 21.71
CA VAL A 167 6.08 -17.03 21.15
C VAL A 167 5.03 -15.96 21.41
N ARG A 168 5.46 -14.78 21.84
CA ARG A 168 4.62 -13.58 21.89
C ARG A 168 5.23 -12.54 20.99
N GLY A 169 4.40 -11.71 20.39
CA GLY A 169 4.90 -10.56 19.67
C GLY A 169 3.82 -9.54 19.45
N SER A 170 4.24 -8.43 18.86
CA SER A 170 3.37 -7.35 18.45
C SER A 170 3.71 -6.99 17.03
N VAL A 171 2.69 -6.75 16.22
CA VAL A 171 2.83 -6.21 14.88
C VAL A 171 2.08 -4.89 14.75
N GLU A 172 2.65 -4.00 13.97
CA GLU A 172 1.99 -2.77 13.51
C GLU A 172 1.79 -2.88 12.00
N THR A 173 0.70 -2.31 11.49
CA THR A 173 0.46 -2.28 10.04
C THR A 173 0.67 -0.88 9.52
N THR A 174 1.43 -0.75 8.44
CA THR A 174 1.56 0.48 7.68
C THR A 174 1.03 0.29 6.26
N ILE A 175 0.71 1.37 5.57
CA ILE A 175 0.34 1.32 4.16
C ILE A 175 1.42 2.02 3.37
N GLU A 176 2.06 1.27 2.47
CA GLU A 176 3.00 1.84 1.51
C GLU A 176 2.51 1.47 0.12
N ALA A 177 2.35 2.47 -0.76
CA ALA A 177 1.95 2.17 -2.13
C ALA A 177 0.46 1.81 -2.29
N GLY A 178 -0.28 1.64 -1.19
CA GLY A 178 -1.57 0.96 -1.16
C GLY A 178 -1.50 -0.55 -0.91
N ALA A 179 -0.44 -1.04 -0.25
CA ALA A 179 -0.26 -2.41 0.23
C ALA A 179 -0.08 -2.38 1.74
N VAL A 180 -0.53 -3.44 2.41
CA VAL A 180 -0.46 -3.53 3.88
C VAL A 180 0.91 -4.07 4.27
N GLN A 181 1.80 -3.23 4.76
CA GLN A 181 3.03 -3.70 5.37
C GLN A 181 2.79 -4.07 6.82
N VAL A 182 3.40 -5.16 7.28
CA VAL A 182 3.28 -5.64 8.65
C VAL A 182 4.67 -5.72 9.28
N ASP A 183 4.90 -4.85 10.26
CA ASP A 183 6.18 -4.70 10.93
C ASP A 183 6.14 -5.36 12.31
N VAL A 184 7.06 -6.28 12.57
CA VAL A 184 7.18 -6.92 13.89
C VAL A 184 7.89 -5.98 14.87
N THR A 185 7.12 -5.33 15.73
CA THR A 185 7.64 -4.38 16.71
C THR A 185 8.22 -5.07 17.94
N SER A 186 7.69 -6.23 18.33
CA SER A 186 8.21 -7.00 19.47
C SER A 186 8.12 -8.51 19.24
N LEU A 187 9.05 -9.25 19.85
CA LEU A 187 9.07 -10.70 19.78
C LEU A 187 9.76 -11.32 21.00
N GLU A 188 9.08 -12.24 21.66
CA GLU A 188 9.52 -12.94 22.87
C GLU A 188 9.30 -14.45 22.74
N PHE A 189 10.29 -15.26 23.15
CA PHE A 189 10.20 -16.72 23.19
C PHE A 189 10.24 -17.19 24.64
N GLY A 190 9.11 -17.69 25.15
CA GLY A 190 8.97 -18.08 26.55
C GLY A 190 9.21 -16.91 27.50
N ALA A 191 10.39 -16.86 28.13
CA ALA A 191 10.81 -15.79 29.04
C ALA A 191 11.97 -14.94 28.47
N LEU A 192 12.34 -15.18 27.20
CA LEU A 192 13.44 -14.49 26.53
C LEU A 192 12.88 -13.44 25.58
N ASN A 193 13.26 -12.19 25.80
CA ASN A 193 12.98 -11.07 24.92
C ASN A 193 14.11 -10.97 23.88
N ILE A 194 13.79 -10.95 22.60
CA ILE A 194 14.77 -10.89 21.51
C ILE A 194 15.14 -9.41 21.26
N PRO A 195 16.37 -8.98 21.57
CA PRO A 195 16.80 -7.60 21.36
C PRO A 195 16.78 -7.22 19.88
N SER A 196 16.76 -5.91 19.60
CA SER A 196 16.75 -5.35 18.24
C SER A 196 17.83 -5.95 17.34
N ILE A 197 19.04 -6.16 17.89
CA ILE A 197 20.20 -6.74 17.19
C ILE A 197 20.06 -8.23 16.82
N GLY A 198 19.11 -8.94 17.43
CA GLY A 198 18.81 -10.34 17.16
C GLY A 198 17.56 -10.54 16.28
N LYS A 199 16.81 -9.47 16.01
CA LYS A 199 15.61 -9.51 15.17
C LYS A 199 15.95 -9.96 13.76
N ASN A 200 16.91 -9.35 13.08
CA ASN A 200 17.28 -9.69 11.70
C ASN A 200 17.69 -11.16 11.49
N ALA A 201 18.27 -11.82 12.49
CA ALA A 201 18.68 -13.22 12.40
C ALA A 201 17.55 -14.22 12.75
N MET A 202 16.47 -13.72 13.37
CA MET A 202 15.28 -14.49 13.74
C MET A 202 14.09 -14.19 12.82
N GLU A 203 14.04 -13.00 12.22
CA GLU A 203 13.20 -12.61 11.09
C GLU A 203 13.38 -13.66 9.99
N GLU A 204 14.58 -14.03 9.58
CA GLU A 204 14.81 -15.10 8.58
C GLU A 204 14.22 -16.49 8.96
N ALA A 205 13.99 -16.76 10.26
CA ALA A 205 13.35 -18.00 10.74
C ALA A 205 11.83 -17.86 10.99
N ILE A 206 11.32 -16.63 11.07
CA ILE A 206 9.92 -16.26 11.25
C ILE A 206 9.31 -15.72 9.95
N ASP A 207 10.14 -15.42 8.96
CA ASP A 207 9.74 -14.98 7.64
C ASP A 207 8.82 -16.03 7.05
N GLY A 208 9.06 -17.33 7.22
CA GLY A 208 8.09 -18.37 6.81
C GLY A 208 6.73 -18.38 7.55
N LEU A 209 6.60 -17.67 8.67
CA LEU A 209 5.34 -17.41 9.38
C LEU A 209 4.69 -16.08 8.97
N LEU A 210 5.48 -15.07 8.60
CA LEU A 210 5.03 -13.74 8.15
C LEU A 210 4.81 -13.64 6.64
N GLU A 211 5.43 -14.54 5.86
CA GLU A 211 5.32 -14.68 4.40
C GLU A 211 3.86 -14.91 3.99
N ARG A 212 3.01 -15.42 4.89
CA ARG A 212 1.56 -15.59 4.61
C ARG A 212 0.69 -14.36 4.93
N ILE A 213 1.21 -13.37 5.65
CA ILE A 213 0.61 -12.03 5.65
C ILE A 213 0.96 -11.33 4.33
N THR A 214 2.14 -11.62 3.76
CA THR A 214 2.47 -11.26 2.38
C THR A 214 1.54 -11.95 1.37
N ASP A 215 1.08 -13.18 1.60
CA ASP A 215 0.07 -13.83 0.75
C ASP A 215 -1.24 -13.04 0.66
N VAL A 216 -1.66 -12.29 1.71
CA VAL A 216 -2.85 -11.45 1.62
C VAL A 216 -2.61 -10.26 0.69
N ASN A 217 -1.41 -9.65 0.74
CA ASN A 217 -1.04 -8.64 -0.23
C ASN A 217 -0.92 -9.21 -1.64
N GLU A 218 -0.40 -10.42 -1.80
CA GLU A 218 -0.29 -11.10 -3.10
C GLU A 218 -1.67 -11.47 -3.64
N LEU A 219 -2.58 -11.97 -2.80
CA LEU A 219 -3.98 -12.24 -3.14
C LEU A 219 -4.74 -10.96 -3.52
N LEU A 220 -4.54 -9.87 -2.75
CA LEU A 220 -5.11 -8.56 -3.07
C LEU A 220 -4.49 -8.01 -4.36
N ALA A 221 -3.19 -8.16 -4.59
CA ALA A 221 -2.53 -7.72 -5.81
C ALA A 221 -2.97 -8.52 -7.05
N ASP A 222 -3.10 -9.85 -6.93
CA ASP A 222 -3.58 -10.75 -7.99
C ASP A 222 -5.02 -10.47 -8.40
N THR A 223 -5.82 -9.94 -7.47
CA THR A 223 -7.20 -9.50 -7.72
C THR A 223 -7.29 -8.05 -8.19
N GLY A 224 -6.14 -7.39 -8.42
CA GLY A 224 -6.05 -5.98 -8.82
C GLY A 224 -6.51 -5.01 -7.74
N ALA A 225 -6.63 -5.44 -6.48
CA ALA A 225 -7.06 -4.60 -5.38
C ALA A 225 -5.94 -3.63 -4.95
N THR A 226 -6.31 -2.37 -4.75
CA THR A 226 -5.49 -1.35 -4.10
C THR A 226 -6.08 -1.05 -2.74
N VAL A 227 -5.33 -1.38 -1.68
CA VAL A 227 -5.70 -0.96 -0.32
C VAL A 227 -5.38 0.52 -0.17
N GLN A 228 -6.30 1.30 0.38
CA GLN A 228 -6.08 2.73 0.61
C GLN A 228 -6.06 3.06 2.10
N SER A 229 -6.76 2.29 2.93
CA SER A 229 -6.74 2.46 4.38
C SER A 229 -6.84 1.13 5.11
N VAL A 230 -6.11 1.05 6.22
CA VAL A 230 -6.14 -0.01 7.20
C VAL A 230 -6.32 0.66 8.55
N VAL A 231 -7.44 0.39 9.21
CA VAL A 231 -7.72 0.89 10.55
C VAL A 231 -7.78 -0.29 11.50
N ILE A 232 -6.90 -0.30 12.48
CA ILE A 232 -6.91 -1.29 13.55
C ILE A 232 -7.46 -0.64 14.81
N GLY A 233 -8.50 -1.24 15.37
CA GLY A 233 -9.06 -0.88 16.67
C GLY A 233 -10.57 -1.11 16.79
N ASN A 234 -11.07 -1.05 18.01
CA ASN A 234 -12.38 -1.52 18.45
C ASN A 234 -12.59 -3.01 18.14
N ASP A 235 -11.61 -3.84 18.49
CA ASP A 235 -11.61 -5.30 18.29
C ASP A 235 -11.79 -5.73 16.81
N ARG A 236 -11.37 -4.88 15.87
CA ARG A 236 -11.44 -5.15 14.43
C ARG A 236 -10.31 -4.52 13.63
N LEU A 237 -10.00 -5.17 12.52
CA LEU A 237 -9.20 -4.68 11.41
C LEU A 237 -10.17 -4.27 10.29
N VAL A 238 -10.09 -3.03 9.84
CA VAL A 238 -10.89 -2.52 8.73
C VAL A 238 -9.98 -2.16 7.58
N VAL A 239 -10.07 -2.90 6.48
CA VAL A 239 -9.35 -2.64 5.24
C VAL A 239 -10.32 -2.01 4.23
N THR A 240 -9.97 -0.86 3.69
CA THR A 240 -10.76 -0.15 2.67
C THR A 240 -9.90 0.05 1.43
N GLY A 241 -10.45 -0.21 0.26
CA GLY A 241 -9.73 -0.11 -1.01
C GLY A 241 -10.63 -0.13 -2.23
N VAL A 242 -10.01 -0.20 -3.39
CA VAL A 242 -10.66 -0.26 -4.72
C VAL A 242 -10.05 -1.38 -5.55
N HIS A 243 -10.83 -1.96 -6.46
CA HIS A 243 -10.32 -2.92 -7.44
C HIS A 243 -10.04 -2.26 -8.79
N ASN A 244 -8.88 -2.57 -9.37
CA ASN A 244 -8.53 -2.27 -10.75
C ASN A 244 -9.30 -3.24 -11.66
N SER A 245 -10.59 -3.01 -11.89
CA SER A 245 -11.33 -3.84 -12.83
C SER A 245 -11.20 -3.29 -14.26
N ASP A 246 -10.62 -4.06 -15.18
CA ASP A 246 -10.81 -3.91 -16.65
C ASP A 246 -12.29 -4.03 -17.06
N THR A 247 -13.09 -4.59 -16.16
CA THR A 247 -14.54 -4.48 -16.22
C THR A 247 -14.83 -3.01 -16.01
N ILE A 248 -15.26 -2.33 -17.09
CA ILE A 248 -15.94 -1.02 -17.06
C ILE A 248 -16.51 -0.84 -15.66
N ILE A 249 -16.06 0.16 -14.88
CA ILE A 249 -16.64 0.45 -13.57
C ILE A 249 -18.14 0.52 -13.81
N THR A 250 -18.83 -0.62 -13.63
CA THR A 250 -20.19 -0.77 -14.11
C THR A 250 -20.95 -0.22 -12.96
N SER A 251 -21.02 1.09 -13.02
CA SER A 251 -21.97 1.96 -12.39
C SER A 251 -23.38 1.56 -12.84
N GLN A 252 -23.70 0.29 -13.12
CA GLN A 252 -25.04 -0.21 -13.40
C GLN A 252 -25.97 0.04 -12.22
N THR A 253 -25.50 -0.07 -10.97
CA THR A 253 -26.26 0.35 -9.78
C THR A 253 -26.40 1.86 -9.69
N LEU A 254 -25.32 2.61 -9.92
CA LEU A 254 -25.31 4.08 -9.85
C LEU A 254 -26.14 4.71 -10.98
N LEU A 255 -25.92 4.27 -12.22
CA LEU A 255 -26.72 4.54 -13.41
C LEU A 255 -28.11 3.96 -13.34
N ALA A 256 -28.41 2.82 -12.71
CA ALA A 256 -29.80 2.42 -12.52
C ALA A 256 -30.54 3.42 -11.61
N GLY A 257 -29.86 3.91 -10.57
CA GLY A 257 -30.36 4.99 -9.72
C GLY A 257 -30.50 6.33 -10.46
N MET A 258 -29.59 6.62 -11.39
CA MET A 258 -29.63 7.83 -12.23
C MET A 258 -30.44 7.66 -13.53
N ALA A 259 -30.80 6.44 -13.94
CA ALA A 259 -31.44 6.13 -15.23
C ALA A 259 -32.91 6.54 -15.22
N GLU A 260 -33.56 6.45 -14.07
CA GLU A 260 -34.91 7.00 -13.90
C GLU A 260 -34.90 8.53 -14.05
N GLN A 261 -33.83 9.19 -13.57
CA GLN A 261 -33.62 10.63 -13.76
C GLN A 261 -33.23 10.98 -15.20
N ALA A 262 -32.32 10.22 -15.83
CA ALA A 262 -31.91 10.38 -17.23
C ALA A 262 -33.05 10.13 -18.22
N ALA A 263 -33.94 9.17 -17.93
CA ALA A 263 -35.15 8.90 -18.72
C ALA A 263 -36.25 9.95 -18.50
N SER A 264 -36.24 10.65 -17.36
CA SER A 264 -37.17 11.75 -17.05
C SER A 264 -36.68 13.13 -17.51
N ALA A 265 -35.37 13.26 -17.78
CA ALA A 265 -34.75 14.49 -18.25
C ALA A 265 -35.05 14.71 -19.74
N GLY A 266 -35.09 15.98 -20.17
CA GLY A 266 -35.38 16.38 -21.54
C GLY A 266 -34.29 16.00 -22.56
N SER A 267 -34.01 16.90 -23.51
CA SER A 267 -32.98 16.65 -24.52
C SER A 267 -31.58 16.71 -23.91
N VAL A 268 -30.77 15.66 -24.14
CA VAL A 268 -29.32 15.64 -23.85
C VAL A 268 -28.65 16.91 -24.42
N PRO A 269 -27.80 17.61 -23.64
CA PRO A 269 -27.05 18.76 -24.15
C PRO A 269 -26.31 18.40 -25.45
N PRO A 270 -26.33 19.25 -26.48
CA PRO A 270 -25.60 18.96 -27.71
C PRO A 270 -24.10 18.86 -27.40
N PRO A 271 -23.37 17.92 -28.04
CA PRO A 271 -21.94 17.80 -27.80
C PRO A 271 -21.22 19.08 -28.23
N PRO A 272 -20.12 19.44 -27.54
CA PRO A 272 -19.19 20.45 -28.02
C PRO A 272 -18.67 20.16 -29.42
N ARG A 273 -18.08 21.16 -30.09
CA ARG A 273 -17.46 20.98 -31.40
C ARG A 273 -16.00 20.59 -31.22
N ARG A 274 -15.54 19.63 -32.04
CA ARG A 274 -14.13 19.26 -32.12
C ARG A 274 -13.28 20.48 -32.50
N GLN A 275 -12.15 20.65 -31.82
CA GLN A 275 -11.23 21.79 -32.00
C GLN A 275 -9.87 21.39 -32.56
N LEU A 276 -9.39 20.18 -32.25
CA LEU A 276 -8.09 19.68 -32.69
C LEU A 276 -8.26 18.62 -33.79
N GLU A 277 -7.23 18.52 -34.63
CA GLU A 277 -7.15 17.46 -35.62
C GLU A 277 -6.78 16.13 -34.93
N PRO A 278 -7.33 14.99 -35.39
CA PRO A 278 -6.96 13.68 -34.87
C PRO A 278 -5.45 13.43 -34.91
N GLY A 279 -4.99 12.59 -34.00
CA GLY A 279 -3.62 12.11 -33.95
C GLY A 279 -3.23 11.29 -35.17
N VAL A 280 -1.94 11.39 -35.55
CA VAL A 280 -1.36 10.63 -36.67
C VAL A 280 -0.83 9.25 -36.24
N VAL A 281 -0.59 9.05 -34.94
CA VAL A 281 -0.14 7.77 -34.38
C VAL A 281 -1.35 6.98 -33.89
N ASP A 282 -1.60 5.83 -34.51
CA ASP A 282 -2.69 4.91 -34.15
C ASP A 282 -2.17 3.71 -33.34
N GLY A 283 -1.43 4.01 -32.28
CA GLY A 283 -0.83 3.04 -31.36
C GLY A 283 -0.18 3.72 -30.16
N THR A 284 0.56 2.96 -29.35
CA THR A 284 1.18 3.45 -28.11
C THR A 284 2.64 3.91 -28.29
N SER A 285 3.19 3.84 -29.50
CA SER A 285 4.56 4.27 -29.74
C SER A 285 4.83 4.76 -31.16
N ALA A 286 5.77 5.70 -31.27
CA ALA A 286 6.39 6.15 -32.50
C ALA A 286 7.85 6.52 -32.20
N GLU A 287 8.76 6.23 -33.14
CA GLU A 287 10.18 6.55 -32.97
C GLU A 287 10.47 8.04 -33.20
N GLY A 288 11.46 8.57 -32.49
CA GLY A 288 11.97 9.93 -32.66
C GLY A 288 13.24 10.15 -31.85
N ASP A 289 13.92 11.27 -32.07
CA ASP A 289 15.12 11.61 -31.30
C ASP A 289 14.75 12.23 -29.93
N THR A 290 13.67 13.02 -29.91
CA THR A 290 13.05 13.63 -28.72
C THR A 290 11.65 13.05 -28.54
N TYR A 291 11.25 12.69 -27.32
CA TYR A 291 9.99 12.01 -27.05
C TYR A 291 8.96 12.88 -26.29
N TYR A 292 7.70 12.64 -26.61
CA TYR A 292 6.56 12.86 -25.73
C TYR A 292 6.21 11.53 -25.04
N VAL A 293 6.14 11.56 -23.72
CA VAL A 293 5.77 10.42 -22.88
C VAL A 293 4.39 10.64 -22.26
N ALA A 294 3.52 9.65 -22.35
CA ALA A 294 2.25 9.65 -21.61
C ALA A 294 2.23 8.47 -20.64
N LEU A 295 1.66 8.68 -19.46
CA LEU A 295 1.39 7.64 -18.46
C LEU A 295 0.07 7.98 -17.77
N GLY A 296 -0.57 7.01 -17.13
CA GLY A 296 -1.84 7.23 -16.49
C GLY A 296 -2.77 6.04 -16.52
N ASP A 297 -4.07 6.33 -16.45
CA ASP A 297 -5.11 5.34 -16.39
C ASP A 297 -5.69 4.99 -17.78
N SER A 298 -6.99 4.72 -17.83
CA SER A 298 -7.70 4.38 -19.05
C SER A 298 -7.78 5.53 -20.05
N LEU A 299 -7.68 6.80 -19.59
CA LEU A 299 -7.63 7.94 -20.50
C LEU A 299 -6.33 7.94 -21.29
N ALA A 300 -5.18 7.76 -20.62
CA ALA A 300 -3.90 7.56 -21.30
C ALA A 300 -3.94 6.32 -22.21
N ALA A 301 -4.59 5.24 -21.77
CA ALA A 301 -4.74 4.02 -22.58
C ALA A 301 -5.70 4.17 -23.78
N ASN A 302 -6.36 5.32 -23.95
CA ASN A 302 -7.31 5.64 -25.02
C ASN A 302 -8.57 4.75 -25.02
N VAL A 303 -9.05 4.32 -23.85
CA VAL A 303 -10.27 3.51 -23.75
C VAL A 303 -11.50 4.33 -24.18
N GLY A 304 -12.47 3.71 -24.85
CA GLY A 304 -13.67 4.40 -25.36
C GLY A 304 -13.57 4.88 -26.81
N VAL A 305 -12.39 4.84 -27.43
CA VAL A 305 -12.23 5.09 -28.87
C VAL A 305 -11.70 3.87 -29.61
N SER A 306 -12.11 3.74 -30.87
CA SER A 306 -11.72 2.60 -31.72
C SER A 306 -10.30 2.71 -32.30
N ARG A 307 -9.72 3.92 -32.24
CA ARG A 307 -8.39 4.25 -32.74
C ARG A 307 -7.67 5.09 -31.70
N ALA A 308 -6.41 4.79 -31.42
CA ALA A 308 -5.59 5.59 -30.52
C ALA A 308 -5.39 7.02 -31.07
N GLY A 309 -5.44 7.18 -32.41
CA GLY A 309 -5.43 8.49 -33.05
C GLY A 309 -6.58 9.43 -32.63
N ASP A 310 -7.68 8.89 -32.10
CA ASP A 310 -8.81 9.68 -31.60
C ASP A 310 -8.75 9.92 -30.07
N GLY A 311 -7.76 9.34 -29.38
CA GLY A 311 -7.51 9.56 -27.96
C GLY A 311 -6.64 10.80 -27.70
N TYR A 312 -6.69 11.34 -26.48
CA TYR A 312 -6.05 12.64 -26.20
C TYR A 312 -4.53 12.57 -26.40
N VAL A 313 -3.90 11.44 -26.10
CA VAL A 313 -2.44 11.30 -26.19
C VAL A 313 -1.97 11.54 -27.62
N SER A 314 -2.53 10.83 -28.60
CA SER A 314 -2.14 11.01 -30.00
C SER A 314 -2.56 12.37 -30.57
N VAL A 315 -3.67 12.96 -30.09
CA VAL A 315 -4.10 14.31 -30.48
C VAL A 315 -3.10 15.37 -29.98
N VAL A 316 -2.70 15.30 -28.70
CA VAL A 316 -1.68 16.18 -28.12
C VAL A 316 -0.33 16.01 -28.83
N HIS A 317 0.08 14.77 -29.11
CA HIS A 317 1.30 14.48 -29.86
C HIS A 317 1.32 15.15 -31.23
N ASN A 318 0.22 15.04 -31.98
CA ASN A 318 0.09 15.68 -33.28
C ASN A 318 0.12 17.21 -33.18
N TRP A 319 -0.55 17.78 -32.18
CA TRP A 319 -0.54 19.23 -31.95
C TRP A 319 0.86 19.75 -31.58
N LEU A 320 1.59 19.06 -30.71
CA LEU A 320 2.96 19.42 -30.32
C LEU A 320 3.90 19.47 -31.51
N GLN A 321 3.83 18.47 -32.40
CA GLN A 321 4.64 18.44 -33.61
C GLN A 321 4.35 19.62 -34.54
N GLN A 322 3.08 19.97 -34.70
CA GLN A 322 2.67 21.12 -35.52
C GLN A 322 3.08 22.46 -34.91
N ARG A 323 2.95 22.60 -33.59
CA ARG A 323 3.30 23.83 -32.87
C ARG A 323 4.80 24.09 -32.92
N ASP A 324 5.59 23.06 -32.63
CA ASP A 324 7.03 23.21 -32.45
C ASP A 324 7.79 23.05 -33.78
N GLY A 325 7.16 22.47 -34.80
CA GLY A 325 7.81 22.15 -36.08
C GLY A 325 8.84 21.03 -35.98
N GLU A 326 8.74 20.21 -34.94
CA GLU A 326 9.63 19.09 -34.61
C GLU A 326 8.87 17.76 -34.67
N THR A 327 9.52 16.70 -35.16
CA THR A 327 8.96 15.36 -35.13
C THR A 327 9.31 14.69 -33.81
N TYR A 328 8.36 14.65 -32.88
CA TYR A 328 8.51 13.94 -31.63
C TYR A 328 8.26 12.44 -31.79
N GLY A 329 9.06 11.61 -31.13
CA GLY A 329 8.69 10.25 -30.79
C GLY A 329 7.52 10.23 -29.80
N LEU A 330 6.82 9.11 -29.71
CA LEU A 330 5.74 8.89 -28.75
C LEU A 330 6.05 7.62 -27.95
N ARG A 331 5.88 7.69 -26.63
CA ARG A 331 5.79 6.51 -25.79
C ARG A 331 4.65 6.65 -24.79
N ASN A 332 3.63 5.82 -24.93
CA ASN A 332 2.46 5.81 -24.07
C ASN A 332 2.48 4.55 -23.18
N PHE A 333 2.51 4.77 -21.87
CA PHE A 333 2.51 3.76 -20.82
C PHE A 333 1.15 3.60 -20.14
N GLY A 334 0.09 4.28 -20.60
CA GLY A 334 -1.23 4.23 -19.98
C GLY A 334 -1.76 2.80 -19.81
N VAL A 335 -2.32 2.52 -18.63
CA VAL A 335 -2.90 1.23 -18.26
C VAL A 335 -4.33 1.44 -17.79
N SER A 336 -5.28 0.72 -18.36
CA SER A 336 -6.69 0.83 -17.96
C SER A 336 -6.88 0.43 -16.49
N GLY A 337 -7.72 1.17 -15.78
CA GLY A 337 -8.06 0.87 -14.38
C GLY A 337 -6.95 1.17 -13.36
N GLU A 338 -5.83 1.79 -13.76
CA GLU A 338 -4.74 2.14 -12.86
C GLU A 338 -5.19 3.14 -11.78
N THR A 339 -4.81 2.91 -10.53
CA THR A 339 -4.92 3.87 -9.41
C THR A 339 -3.56 4.50 -9.13
N SER A 340 -3.52 5.58 -8.36
CA SER A 340 -2.25 6.18 -7.94
C SER A 340 -1.33 5.17 -7.22
N GLY A 341 -1.89 4.27 -6.42
CA GLY A 341 -1.15 3.24 -5.69
C GLY A 341 -0.63 2.13 -6.59
N THR A 342 -1.43 1.64 -7.55
CA THR A 342 -0.93 0.65 -8.50
C THR A 342 0.07 1.25 -9.47
N LEU A 343 -0.08 2.51 -9.91
CA LEU A 343 0.88 3.15 -10.83
C LEU A 343 2.32 3.09 -10.28
N ILE A 344 2.47 3.19 -8.96
CA ILE A 344 3.76 3.08 -8.25
C ILE A 344 4.30 1.64 -8.25
N ARG A 345 3.46 0.61 -8.13
CA ARG A 345 3.88 -0.78 -7.82
C ARG A 345 3.70 -1.80 -8.95
N SER A 346 2.77 -1.56 -9.88
CA SER A 346 2.51 -2.41 -11.05
C SER A 346 3.63 -2.34 -12.08
N GLY A 347 4.56 -1.40 -11.90
CA GLY A 347 5.72 -1.18 -12.76
C GLY A 347 5.48 -0.15 -13.86
N GLN A 348 4.29 0.44 -13.99
CA GLN A 348 4.02 1.49 -14.98
C GLN A 348 4.97 2.69 -14.79
N LEU A 349 5.04 3.23 -13.57
CA LEU A 349 5.91 4.35 -13.23
C LEU A 349 7.39 4.02 -13.43
N ASP A 350 7.81 2.82 -13.03
CA ASP A 350 9.20 2.38 -13.15
C ASP A 350 9.63 2.26 -14.62
N GLN A 351 8.75 1.73 -15.47
CA GLN A 351 8.99 1.65 -16.91
C GLN A 351 9.06 3.04 -17.56
N ALA A 352 8.18 3.96 -17.17
CA ALA A 352 8.22 5.34 -17.65
C ALA A 352 9.50 6.05 -17.23
N ILE A 353 9.92 5.90 -15.97
CA ILE A 353 11.17 6.46 -15.44
C ILE A 353 12.38 5.90 -16.19
N ALA A 354 12.48 4.57 -16.31
CA ALA A 354 13.59 3.94 -17.01
C ALA A 354 13.68 4.40 -18.47
N PHE A 355 12.54 4.63 -19.12
CA PHE A 355 12.50 5.20 -20.46
C PHE A 355 13.00 6.64 -20.50
N MET A 356 12.51 7.51 -19.60
CA MET A 356 12.92 8.92 -19.51
C MET A 356 14.41 9.09 -19.17
N GLU A 357 15.00 8.18 -18.39
CA GLU A 357 16.44 8.20 -18.08
C GLU A 357 17.31 7.80 -19.29
N GLY A 358 16.74 7.05 -20.23
CA GLY A 358 17.44 6.56 -21.42
C GLY A 358 17.25 7.40 -22.70
N HIS A 359 16.30 8.34 -22.71
CA HIS A 359 15.89 9.07 -23.92
C HIS A 359 15.74 10.57 -23.63
N GLU A 360 15.86 11.40 -24.66
CA GLU A 360 15.53 12.82 -24.55
C GLU A 360 14.00 12.99 -24.53
N VAL A 361 13.46 13.63 -23.49
CA VAL A 361 12.01 13.79 -23.29
C VAL A 361 11.67 15.26 -23.13
N ALA A 362 10.84 15.77 -24.04
CA ALA A 362 10.40 17.16 -24.03
C ALA A 362 9.09 17.36 -23.25
N TYR A 363 8.17 16.39 -23.35
CA TYR A 363 6.85 16.48 -22.76
C TYR A 363 6.48 15.20 -22.02
N VAL A 364 5.80 15.35 -20.89
CA VAL A 364 5.18 14.26 -20.14
C VAL A 364 3.74 14.64 -19.81
N THR A 365 2.77 13.77 -20.07
CA THR A 365 1.41 13.92 -19.53
C THR A 365 1.09 12.79 -18.57
N ILE A 366 0.35 13.13 -17.51
CA ILE A 366 -0.17 12.15 -16.56
C ILE A 366 -1.64 12.42 -16.22
N ASP A 367 -2.48 11.40 -16.38
CA ASP A 367 -3.84 11.32 -15.83
C ASP A 367 -3.91 10.19 -14.81
N ILE A 368 -4.22 10.50 -13.55
CA ILE A 368 -4.38 9.48 -12.51
C ILE A 368 -5.19 10.04 -11.34
N GLY A 369 -6.02 9.20 -10.72
CA GLY A 369 -6.77 9.55 -9.51
C GLY A 369 -8.27 9.31 -9.58
N ALA A 370 -8.86 9.27 -10.78
CA ALA A 370 -10.30 8.99 -10.91
C ALA A 370 -10.63 7.61 -10.32
N ASN A 371 -9.81 6.59 -10.62
CA ASN A 371 -10.02 5.23 -10.12
C ASN A 371 -9.81 5.09 -8.61
N ASP A 372 -9.02 5.96 -7.99
CA ASP A 372 -8.85 6.00 -6.54
C ASP A 372 -10.16 6.38 -5.83
N LEU A 373 -11.05 7.12 -6.49
CA LEU A 373 -12.30 7.66 -5.93
C LEU A 373 -13.57 6.97 -6.44
N LEU A 374 -13.66 6.74 -7.75
CA LEU A 374 -14.92 6.37 -8.41
C LEU A 374 -15.49 5.04 -7.91
N GLY A 375 -14.63 4.07 -7.56
CA GLY A 375 -15.04 2.80 -6.95
C GLY A 375 -15.77 3.00 -5.61
N HIS A 376 -15.40 4.03 -4.84
CA HIS A 376 -16.06 4.34 -3.57
C HIS A 376 -17.43 4.99 -3.74
N LEU A 377 -17.60 5.87 -4.73
CA LEU A 377 -18.89 6.52 -4.98
C LEU A 377 -19.99 5.51 -5.37
N GLY A 378 -19.59 4.37 -5.96
CA GLY A 378 -20.48 3.26 -6.31
C GLY A 378 -20.78 2.26 -5.19
N SER A 379 -20.17 2.41 -4.01
CA SER A 379 -20.29 1.44 -2.91
C SER A 379 -21.54 1.63 -2.06
N ASP A 380 -21.94 0.60 -1.31
CA ASP A 380 -23.10 0.64 -0.41
C ASP A 380 -23.03 1.77 0.64
N ASP A 381 -21.83 2.09 1.13
CA ASP A 381 -21.60 3.17 2.09
C ASP A 381 -21.96 4.55 1.52
N CYS A 382 -21.86 4.73 0.19
CA CYS A 382 -22.05 5.99 -0.51
C CYS A 382 -23.30 6.02 -1.41
N SER A 383 -23.91 4.88 -1.71
CA SER A 383 -25.01 4.77 -2.67
C SER A 383 -26.32 5.41 -2.19
N VAL A 384 -26.51 5.55 -0.88
CA VAL A 384 -27.72 6.11 -0.26
C VAL A 384 -27.56 7.59 0.10
N ASP A 385 -26.43 7.97 0.72
CA ASP A 385 -26.15 9.34 1.16
C ASP A 385 -24.64 9.61 1.22
N PHE A 386 -24.14 10.48 0.33
CA PHE A 386 -22.74 10.94 0.33
C PHE A 386 -22.36 11.70 1.62
N GLY A 387 -23.36 12.26 2.31
CA GLY A 387 -23.21 12.90 3.61
C GLY A 387 -23.23 11.91 4.78
N ALA A 388 -23.34 10.60 4.55
CA ALA A 388 -23.21 9.62 5.63
C ALA A 388 -21.78 9.63 6.20
N ALA A 389 -21.64 9.40 7.50
CA ALA A 389 -20.32 9.33 8.14
C ALA A 389 -19.46 8.20 7.56
N ALA A 390 -20.07 7.06 7.18
CA ALA A 390 -19.38 5.95 6.53
C ALA A 390 -18.78 6.36 5.18
N CYS A 391 -19.58 6.99 4.30
CA CYS A 391 -19.06 7.51 3.04
C CYS A 391 -17.97 8.55 3.25
N ARG A 392 -18.19 9.55 4.12
CA ARG A 392 -17.17 10.58 4.39
C ARG A 392 -15.84 9.99 4.84
N ASN A 393 -15.85 9.08 5.82
CA ASN A 393 -14.62 8.47 6.32
C ASN A 393 -13.90 7.68 5.21
N ARG A 394 -14.65 6.96 4.37
CA ARG A 394 -14.11 6.22 3.22
C ARG A 394 -13.44 7.16 2.20
N ILE A 395 -14.08 8.28 1.86
CA ILE A 395 -13.54 9.28 0.93
C ILE A 395 -12.34 10.01 1.52
N GLU A 396 -12.36 10.32 2.82
CA GLU A 396 -11.24 10.96 3.52
C GLU A 396 -10.00 10.05 3.51
N SER A 397 -10.15 8.77 3.86
CA SER A 397 -9.08 7.78 3.77
C SER A 397 -8.51 7.61 2.35
N SER A 398 -9.39 7.56 1.33
CA SER A 398 -8.98 7.52 -0.07
C SER A 398 -8.17 8.76 -0.47
N SER A 399 -8.60 9.93 0.01
CA SER A 399 -7.94 11.22 -0.24
C SER A 399 -6.55 11.30 0.39
N GLU A 400 -6.37 10.77 1.60
CA GLU A 400 -5.08 10.72 2.28
C GLU A 400 -4.08 9.82 1.53
N ALA A 401 -4.52 8.62 1.12
CA ALA A 401 -3.70 7.69 0.34
C ALA A 401 -3.31 8.31 -1.01
N TYR A 402 -4.26 8.93 -1.70
CA TYR A 402 -4.01 9.61 -2.97
C TYR A 402 -3.01 10.77 -2.82
N ALA A 403 -3.14 11.58 -1.78
CA ALA A 403 -2.20 12.68 -1.52
C ALA A 403 -0.76 12.19 -1.37
N ALA A 404 -0.54 11.12 -0.61
CA ALA A 404 0.78 10.52 -0.45
C ALA A 404 1.32 9.92 -1.76
N ASN A 405 0.49 9.19 -2.51
CA ASN A 405 0.90 8.56 -3.77
C ASN A 405 1.24 9.60 -4.84
N ILE A 406 0.41 10.65 -5.01
CA ILE A 406 0.65 11.71 -5.97
C ILE A 406 1.94 12.46 -5.68
N ASP A 407 2.22 12.79 -4.41
CA ASP A 407 3.48 13.44 -4.03
C ASP A 407 4.68 12.58 -4.48
N GLU A 408 4.63 11.28 -4.22
CA GLU A 408 5.66 10.34 -4.64
C GLU A 408 5.80 10.26 -6.17
N ILE A 409 4.69 10.10 -6.88
CA ILE A 409 4.67 10.03 -8.36
C ILE A 409 5.28 11.28 -8.95
N PHE A 410 4.81 12.47 -8.56
CA PHE A 410 5.27 13.74 -9.10
C PHE A 410 6.73 14.02 -8.78
N ARG A 411 7.17 13.68 -7.55
CA ARG A 411 8.58 13.75 -7.17
C ARG A 411 9.46 12.87 -8.05
N ARG A 412 9.05 11.63 -8.31
CA ARG A 412 9.80 10.67 -9.15
C ARG A 412 9.82 11.09 -10.62
N LEU A 413 8.69 11.51 -11.18
CA LEU A 413 8.60 12.00 -12.56
C LEU A 413 9.49 13.23 -12.78
N ARG A 414 9.40 14.23 -11.90
CA ARG A 414 10.23 15.45 -12.02
C ARG A 414 11.72 15.13 -11.88
N ARG A 415 12.09 14.15 -11.04
CA ARG A 415 13.49 13.71 -10.91
C ARG A 415 14.00 13.03 -12.19
N ALA A 416 13.19 12.20 -12.82
CA ALA A 416 13.56 11.46 -14.03
C ALA A 416 13.61 12.36 -15.27
N ALA A 417 12.71 13.35 -15.36
CA ALA A 417 12.63 14.28 -16.48
C ALA A 417 12.75 15.75 -16.01
N PRO A 418 13.95 16.19 -15.55
CA PRO A 418 14.13 17.50 -14.93
C PRO A 418 13.91 18.67 -15.90
N ALA A 419 14.10 18.47 -17.20
CA ALA A 419 13.94 19.49 -18.24
C ALA A 419 12.60 19.41 -18.99
N ALA A 420 11.84 18.33 -18.83
CA ALA A 420 10.59 18.14 -19.56
C ALA A 420 9.47 19.04 -19.02
N THR A 421 8.57 19.45 -19.91
CA THR A 421 7.28 20.02 -19.53
C THR A 421 6.36 18.88 -19.12
N ILE A 422 6.03 18.81 -17.82
CA ILE A 422 5.16 17.78 -17.26
C ILE A 422 3.79 18.39 -17.01
N VAL A 423 2.73 17.73 -17.47
CA VAL A 423 1.34 18.18 -17.34
C VAL A 423 0.51 17.10 -16.63
N PHE A 424 -0.10 17.45 -15.51
CA PHE A 424 -1.13 16.66 -14.86
C PHE A 424 -2.51 17.05 -15.41
N LEU A 425 -3.28 16.08 -15.89
CA LEU A 425 -4.64 16.29 -16.38
C LEU A 425 -5.65 16.01 -15.25
N ARG A 426 -6.40 17.04 -14.83
CA ARG A 426 -7.49 16.89 -13.85
C ARG A 426 -8.55 15.93 -14.40
N ALA A 427 -9.00 15.01 -13.56
CA ALA A 427 -10.05 14.05 -13.91
C ALA A 427 -11.41 14.76 -14.08
N TYR A 428 -12.24 14.30 -15.01
CA TYR A 428 -13.62 14.76 -15.16
C TYR A 428 -14.60 13.85 -14.42
N ASN A 429 -15.78 14.37 -14.08
CA ASN A 429 -16.84 13.59 -13.46
C ASN A 429 -17.72 12.90 -14.52
N PRO A 430 -17.66 11.56 -14.70
CA PRO A 430 -18.49 10.85 -15.68
C PRO A 430 -19.99 10.91 -15.36
N PHE A 431 -20.35 11.24 -14.12
CA PHE A 431 -21.74 11.37 -13.70
C PHE A 431 -22.31 12.78 -13.91
N SER A 432 -21.51 13.74 -14.39
CA SER A 432 -21.98 15.10 -14.70
C SER A 432 -22.72 15.14 -16.05
N LEU A 433 -23.87 14.46 -16.10
CA LEU A 433 -24.64 14.20 -17.32
C LEU A 433 -25.34 15.45 -17.88
N GLY A 434 -25.52 16.48 -17.06
CA GLY A 434 -26.19 17.72 -17.46
C GLY A 434 -27.70 17.69 -17.24
N PHE A 435 -28.20 16.76 -16.43
CA PHE A 435 -29.62 16.66 -16.10
C PHE A 435 -30.00 17.48 -14.86
N GLY A 436 -29.01 18.02 -14.15
CA GLY A 436 -29.23 18.88 -12.99
C GLY A 436 -29.67 18.11 -11.74
N ALA A 437 -29.34 16.82 -11.65
CA ALA A 437 -29.60 16.02 -10.47
C ALA A 437 -28.66 16.41 -9.32
N GLY A 438 -29.14 16.32 -8.07
CA GLY A 438 -28.33 16.60 -6.89
C GLY A 438 -27.08 15.72 -6.77
N PHE A 439 -27.16 14.49 -7.30
CA PHE A 439 -26.04 13.56 -7.40
C PHE A 439 -24.90 14.13 -8.27
N GLU A 440 -25.21 14.76 -9.40
CA GLU A 440 -24.18 15.34 -10.30
C GLU A 440 -23.38 16.41 -9.56
N ALA A 441 -24.07 17.31 -8.87
CA ALA A 441 -23.44 18.38 -8.10
C ALA A 441 -22.58 17.85 -6.95
N GLN A 442 -23.06 16.85 -6.22
CA GLN A 442 -22.31 16.26 -5.10
C GLN A 442 -21.08 15.48 -5.60
N SER A 443 -21.24 14.62 -6.62
CA SER A 443 -20.12 13.88 -7.21
C SER A 443 -19.08 14.80 -7.86
N SER A 444 -19.50 15.88 -8.52
CA SER A 444 -18.61 16.92 -9.04
C SER A 444 -17.80 17.57 -7.92
N ALA A 445 -18.46 17.99 -6.83
CA ALA A 445 -17.77 18.62 -5.70
C ALA A 445 -16.75 17.69 -5.03
N THR A 446 -17.07 16.41 -4.88
CA THR A 446 -16.16 15.41 -4.30
C THR A 446 -14.95 15.19 -5.21
N LEU A 447 -15.16 15.05 -6.53
CA LEU A 447 -14.05 14.87 -7.47
C LEU A 447 -13.19 16.12 -7.62
N ASP A 448 -13.77 17.31 -7.58
CA ASP A 448 -13.02 18.58 -7.64
C ASP A 448 -12.08 18.72 -6.44
N GLY A 449 -12.54 18.36 -5.23
CA GLY A 449 -11.68 18.28 -4.05
C GLY A 449 -10.52 17.29 -4.20
N PHE A 450 -10.75 16.17 -4.89
CA PHE A 450 -9.70 15.18 -5.20
C PHE A 450 -8.69 15.74 -6.21
N ASN A 451 -9.17 16.41 -7.26
CA ASN A 451 -8.33 17.11 -8.23
C ASN A 451 -7.48 18.20 -7.58
N ASP A 452 -8.00 18.88 -6.56
CA ASP A 452 -7.28 19.93 -5.82
C ASP A 452 -6.10 19.39 -5.01
N ILE A 453 -6.18 18.16 -4.49
CA ILE A 453 -5.06 17.47 -3.85
C ILE A 453 -3.89 17.33 -4.84
N ALA A 454 -4.18 16.82 -6.03
CA ALA A 454 -3.16 16.66 -7.06
C ALA A 454 -2.67 18.00 -7.62
N ALA A 455 -3.54 18.97 -7.84
CA ALA A 455 -3.14 20.30 -8.28
C ALA A 455 -2.21 20.99 -7.26
N ALA A 456 -2.47 20.84 -5.97
CA ALA A 456 -1.60 21.37 -4.91
C ALA A 456 -0.21 20.70 -4.93
N ALA A 457 -0.15 19.37 -5.07
CA ALA A 457 1.11 18.64 -5.18
C ALA A 457 1.89 19.01 -6.45
N ALA A 458 1.21 19.17 -7.59
CA ALA A 458 1.82 19.56 -8.87
C ALA A 458 2.61 20.88 -8.75
N GLY A 459 2.08 21.85 -7.99
CA GLY A 459 2.75 23.12 -7.71
C GLY A 459 4.13 22.96 -7.06
N SER A 460 4.31 21.98 -6.17
CA SER A 460 5.59 21.70 -5.50
C SER A 460 6.67 21.18 -6.45
N TYR A 461 6.26 20.57 -7.57
CA TYR A 461 7.17 19.93 -8.54
C TYR A 461 7.24 20.65 -9.89
N SER A 462 6.71 21.88 -9.98
CA SER A 462 6.63 22.66 -11.22
C SER A 462 5.96 21.85 -12.35
N ILE A 463 4.89 21.13 -12.02
CA ILE A 463 4.05 20.40 -12.96
C ILE A 463 2.88 21.30 -13.34
N LEU A 464 2.58 21.40 -14.63
CA LEU A 464 1.44 22.15 -15.14
C LEU A 464 0.15 21.38 -14.87
N VAL A 465 -0.94 22.09 -14.62
CA VAL A 465 -2.26 21.48 -14.39
C VAL A 465 -3.17 21.81 -15.56
N ALA A 466 -3.64 20.79 -16.27
CA ALA A 466 -4.61 20.89 -17.34
C ALA A 466 -6.03 20.66 -16.81
N ASP A 467 -6.93 21.58 -17.14
CA ASP A 467 -8.33 21.53 -16.68
C ASP A 467 -9.19 20.62 -17.56
N GLY A 468 -9.08 19.31 -17.33
CA GLY A 468 -9.98 18.33 -17.94
C GLY A 468 -11.38 18.28 -17.31
N PHE A 469 -11.55 18.91 -16.13
CA PHE A 469 -12.77 18.83 -15.33
C PHE A 469 -13.85 19.78 -15.84
N THR A 470 -13.59 21.09 -15.85
CA THR A 470 -14.62 22.11 -16.17
C THR A 470 -15.21 21.98 -17.58
N PRO A 471 -14.43 21.70 -18.65
CA PRO A 471 -14.99 21.55 -19.99
C PRO A 471 -15.97 20.37 -20.14
N MET A 472 -15.89 19.38 -19.25
CA MET A 472 -16.70 18.18 -19.27
C MET A 472 -17.93 18.28 -18.35
N GLU A 473 -18.00 19.28 -17.46
CA GLU A 473 -19.14 19.45 -16.54
C GLU A 473 -20.47 19.66 -17.28
N GLY A 474 -21.47 18.87 -16.90
CA GLY A 474 -22.81 18.89 -17.48
C GLY A 474 -22.89 18.40 -18.92
N THR A 475 -21.83 17.79 -19.46
CA THR A 475 -21.77 17.32 -20.84
C THR A 475 -21.55 15.83 -21.00
N ALA A 476 -21.35 15.09 -19.89
CA ALA A 476 -20.93 13.69 -19.92
C ALA A 476 -21.89 12.80 -20.74
N ALA A 477 -23.19 13.11 -20.75
CA ALA A 477 -24.19 12.44 -21.59
C ALA A 477 -23.87 12.46 -23.10
N SER A 478 -23.12 13.47 -23.55
CA SER A 478 -22.75 13.70 -24.95
C SER A 478 -21.26 13.49 -25.25
N THR A 479 -20.40 13.64 -24.24
CA THR A 479 -18.93 13.53 -24.38
C THR A 479 -18.38 12.18 -23.97
N THR A 480 -19.19 11.32 -23.33
CA THR A 480 -18.80 9.97 -22.88
C THR A 480 -19.78 8.90 -23.37
N HIS A 481 -19.44 7.64 -23.12
CA HIS A 481 -20.29 6.48 -23.38
C HIS A 481 -21.28 6.19 -22.24
N MET A 482 -21.49 7.13 -21.31
CA MET A 482 -22.30 6.88 -20.10
C MET A 482 -23.76 6.54 -20.36
N LEU A 483 -24.30 6.92 -21.52
CA LEU A 483 -25.68 6.57 -21.92
C LEU A 483 -25.76 5.35 -22.85
N ASP A 484 -24.63 4.70 -23.15
CA ASP A 484 -24.61 3.48 -23.97
C ASP A 484 -25.12 2.26 -23.17
N GLN A 485 -25.22 1.10 -23.84
CA GLN A 485 -25.67 -0.15 -23.24
C GLN A 485 -24.66 -1.27 -23.56
N PRO A 486 -23.85 -1.71 -22.57
CA PRO A 486 -23.79 -1.22 -21.20
C PRO A 486 -23.24 0.23 -21.10
N PRO A 487 -23.58 0.98 -20.03
CA PRO A 487 -22.98 2.29 -19.77
C PRO A 487 -21.47 2.20 -19.60
N ASP A 488 -20.77 3.25 -20.03
CA ASP A 488 -19.30 3.31 -19.95
C ASP A 488 -18.82 4.75 -19.65
N ILE A 489 -17.99 4.89 -18.61
CA ILE A 489 -17.47 6.17 -18.14
C ILE A 489 -16.54 6.87 -19.14
N HIS A 490 -15.99 6.13 -20.10
CA HIS A 490 -14.91 6.63 -20.94
C HIS A 490 -15.37 7.65 -21.99
N PRO A 491 -14.48 8.59 -22.38
CA PRO A 491 -14.82 9.61 -23.35
C PRO A 491 -15.04 9.02 -24.74
N ARG A 492 -15.96 9.65 -25.48
CA ARG A 492 -16.03 9.54 -26.94
C ARG A 492 -14.90 10.37 -27.55
N GLU A 493 -14.73 10.28 -28.87
CA GLU A 493 -13.76 11.10 -29.61
C GLU A 493 -13.89 12.61 -29.31
N ILE A 494 -15.10 13.12 -29.08
CA ILE A 494 -15.30 14.54 -28.71
C ILE A 494 -14.86 14.85 -27.28
N GLY A 495 -15.03 13.92 -26.34
CA GLY A 495 -14.53 14.10 -24.98
C GLY A 495 -13.00 14.10 -24.96
N TYR A 496 -12.36 13.19 -25.71
CA TYR A 496 -10.90 13.19 -25.86
C TYR A 496 -10.35 14.45 -26.51
N ASP A 497 -11.06 15.05 -27.46
CA ASP A 497 -10.70 16.36 -28.01
C ASP A 497 -10.70 17.46 -26.93
N LEU A 498 -11.69 17.49 -26.03
CA LEU A 498 -11.75 18.46 -24.92
C LEU A 498 -10.59 18.27 -23.94
N LEU A 499 -10.25 17.02 -23.61
CA LEU A 499 -9.10 16.70 -22.76
C LEU A 499 -7.79 17.12 -23.42
N ALA A 500 -7.63 16.85 -24.71
CA ALA A 500 -6.46 17.29 -25.47
C ALA A 500 -6.37 18.82 -25.50
N VAL A 501 -7.47 19.55 -25.72
CA VAL A 501 -7.51 21.02 -25.64
C VAL A 501 -7.09 21.51 -24.25
N ALA A 502 -7.55 20.88 -23.17
CA ALA A 502 -7.14 21.25 -21.83
C ALA A 502 -5.62 21.14 -21.64
N VAL A 503 -5.01 20.05 -22.14
CA VAL A 503 -3.55 19.85 -22.12
C VAL A 503 -2.84 20.92 -22.94
N THR A 504 -3.28 21.19 -24.18
CA THR A 504 -2.62 22.18 -25.03
C THR A 504 -2.69 23.59 -24.45
N VAL A 505 -3.83 23.97 -23.86
CA VAL A 505 -3.99 25.26 -23.16
C VAL A 505 -3.05 25.37 -21.96
N ALA A 506 -2.83 24.29 -21.21
CA ALA A 506 -1.90 24.30 -20.09
C ALA A 506 -0.44 24.50 -20.54
N ILE A 507 -0.05 23.91 -21.67
CA ILE A 507 1.31 24.02 -22.22
C ILE A 507 1.55 25.42 -22.84
N GLY A 508 0.50 26.07 -23.36
CA GLY A 508 0.56 27.40 -24.00
C GLY A 508 1.00 27.35 -25.47
#